data_AF-A0A6V7X0G6-F1
#
_entry.id   AF-A0A6V7X0G6-F1
#
_cell.length_a   1.000
_cell.length_b   1.000
_cell.length_c   1.000
_cell.angle_alpha   90.00
_cell.angle_beta   90.00
_cell.angle_gamma   90.00
#
_symmetry.space_group_name_H-M   'P 1'
#
loop_
_entity.id
_entity.type
_entity.pdbx_description
1 polymer ?
#
loop_
_entity_poly.entity_id
_entity_poly.type
_entity_poly.pdbx_seq_one_letter_code
_entity_poly.pdbx_strand_id
1 'polypeptide(L)'
;MHIKEYRIVLPMSVEEYQIGQLYSVAQASKQETGGGEGVEVLVNQQFDDIPLFNGKYTSGQYTHKIYHLESKVPSIVKAILPKGSMAIHEHAWNAYPYCKTELTNPDYMKDNFFVRIETIHLDNDRGHTKNAHHLPDNILRNREVVHIDIANDKEFLYSSDIVDETSPSKFHSSKADRGPLHGSWRKKHSTGYVCI
;
A
#
# COMPACT_ATOMS: atom_id res chain seq x y z
N MET A 1 14.59 14.02 -2.78
CA MET A 1 13.92 12.72 -2.94
C MET A 1 14.08 11.96 -1.63
N HIS A 2 12.97 11.64 -0.96
CA HIS A 2 12.97 10.85 0.27
C HIS A 2 12.61 9.40 -0.09
N ILE A 3 13.34 8.43 0.44
CA ILE A 3 13.15 7.02 0.14
C ILE A 3 12.97 6.28 1.46
N LYS A 4 11.80 5.68 1.64
CA LYS A 4 11.49 4.80 2.76
C LYS A 4 11.02 3.46 2.25
N GLU A 5 11.44 2.39 2.91
CA GLU A 5 10.96 1.03 2.66
C GLU A 5 10.26 0.54 3.92
N TYR A 6 8.94 0.40 3.81
CA TYR A 6 8.10 -0.13 4.87
C TYR A 6 8.02 -1.64 4.70
N ARG A 7 8.36 -2.37 5.75
CA ARG A 7 8.30 -3.83 5.79
C ARG A 7 7.15 -4.25 6.68
N ILE A 8 6.12 -4.85 6.09
CA ILE A 8 4.93 -5.28 6.82
C ILE A 8 4.87 -6.80 6.73
N VAL A 9 5.19 -7.46 7.84
CA VAL A 9 5.04 -8.91 7.98
C VAL A 9 3.58 -9.22 8.28
N LEU A 10 3.01 -10.24 7.63
CA LEU A 10 1.63 -10.67 7.83
C LEU A 10 1.56 -12.19 8.07
N PRO A 11 0.66 -12.68 8.95
CA PRO A 11 0.47 -14.11 9.24
C PRO A 11 -0.42 -14.78 8.18
N MET A 12 -0.02 -14.68 6.92
CA MET A 12 -0.70 -15.29 5.77
C MET A 12 0.31 -15.58 4.66
N SER A 13 -0.04 -16.48 3.74
CA SER A 13 0.77 -16.73 2.55
C SER A 13 0.68 -15.59 1.54
N VAL A 14 1.59 -15.60 0.56
CA VAL A 14 1.56 -14.69 -0.61
C VAL A 14 0.28 -14.88 -1.41
N GLU A 15 -0.17 -16.12 -1.61
CA GLU A 15 -1.40 -16.43 -2.35
C GLU A 15 -2.65 -15.89 -1.64
N GLU A 16 -2.71 -16.04 -0.31
CA GLU A 16 -3.79 -15.46 0.49
C GLU A 16 -3.77 -13.94 0.47
N TYR A 17 -2.58 -13.34 0.53
CA TYR A 17 -2.44 -11.89 0.47
C TYR A 17 -2.92 -11.33 -0.87
N GLN A 18 -2.62 -11.99 -1.99
CA GLN A 18 -3.08 -11.55 -3.31
C GLN A 18 -4.61 -11.38 -3.35
N ILE A 19 -5.34 -12.35 -2.79
CA ILE A 19 -6.80 -12.32 -2.72
C ILE A 19 -7.27 -11.27 -1.69
N GLY A 20 -6.67 -11.29 -0.50
CA GLY A 20 -7.02 -10.39 0.60
C GLY A 20 -6.84 -8.91 0.24
N GLN A 21 -5.72 -8.57 -0.39
CA GLN A 21 -5.42 -7.20 -0.82
C GLN A 21 -6.47 -6.64 -1.77
N LEU A 22 -6.86 -7.41 -2.80
CA LEU A 22 -7.87 -6.98 -3.77
C LEU A 22 -9.22 -6.72 -3.10
N TYR A 23 -9.63 -7.62 -2.19
CA TYR A 23 -10.85 -7.45 -1.41
C TYR A 23 -10.78 -6.21 -0.51
N SER A 24 -9.68 -6.05 0.24
CA SER A 24 -9.48 -4.93 1.16
C SER A 24 -9.44 -3.59 0.43
N VAL A 25 -8.78 -3.50 -0.73
CA VAL A 25 -8.77 -2.30 -1.57
C VAL A 25 -10.19 -1.95 -2.04
N ALA A 26 -10.98 -2.94 -2.46
CA ALA A 26 -12.36 -2.70 -2.86
C ALA A 26 -13.24 -2.21 -1.69
N GLN A 27 -13.12 -2.83 -0.51
CA GLN A 27 -13.86 -2.40 0.69
C GLN A 27 -13.45 -1.00 1.16
N ALA A 28 -12.14 -0.72 1.24
CA ALA A 28 -11.63 0.59 1.61
C ALA A 28 -12.08 1.66 0.61
N SER A 29 -12.00 1.38 -0.69
CA SER A 29 -12.49 2.31 -1.73
C SER A 29 -13.98 2.61 -1.56
N LYS A 30 -14.80 1.60 -1.21
CA LYS A 30 -16.23 1.77 -0.95
C LYS A 30 -16.51 2.62 0.29
N GLN A 31 -15.74 2.44 1.36
CA GLN A 31 -15.87 3.24 2.59
C GLN A 31 -15.46 4.70 2.35
N GLU A 32 -14.45 4.92 1.52
CA GLU A 32 -13.90 6.25 1.23
C GLU A 32 -14.68 7.03 0.15
N THR A 33 -15.64 6.39 -0.53
CA THR A 33 -16.43 6.99 -1.61
C THR A 33 -17.83 7.36 -1.11
N GLY A 34 -18.19 8.64 -1.17
CA GLY A 34 -19.50 9.15 -0.76
C GLY A 34 -19.66 10.67 -0.99
N GLY A 35 -20.88 11.14 -1.23
CA GLY A 35 -21.17 12.59 -1.29
C GLY A 35 -20.74 13.32 -2.58
N GLY A 36 -20.36 12.61 -3.65
CA GLY A 36 -19.86 13.20 -4.90
C GLY A 36 -18.32 13.25 -4.98
N GLU A 37 -17.64 12.77 -3.95
CA GLU A 37 -16.17 12.69 -3.88
C GLU A 37 -15.74 11.24 -3.63
N GLY A 38 -14.56 10.87 -4.11
CA GLY A 38 -14.07 9.50 -3.99
C GLY A 38 -13.06 9.12 -5.07
N VAL A 39 -12.98 7.82 -5.31
CA VAL A 39 -12.05 7.22 -6.28
C VAL A 39 -12.77 7.02 -7.61
N GLU A 40 -12.37 7.77 -8.62
CA GLU A 40 -12.83 7.57 -9.99
C GLU A 40 -11.89 6.60 -10.70
N VAL A 41 -12.41 5.48 -11.23
CA VAL A 41 -11.63 4.52 -12.00
C VAL A 41 -11.80 4.82 -13.49
N LEU A 42 -10.76 5.33 -14.13
CA LEU A 42 -10.77 5.70 -15.56
C LEU A 42 -10.38 4.53 -16.45
N VAL A 43 -9.36 3.78 -16.05
CA VAL A 43 -8.88 2.61 -16.78
C VAL A 43 -8.71 1.44 -15.82
N ASN A 44 -9.12 0.26 -16.26
CA ASN A 44 -8.89 -1.00 -15.59
C ASN A 44 -8.78 -2.10 -16.65
N GLN A 45 -7.57 -2.42 -17.08
CA GLN A 45 -7.34 -3.37 -18.16
C GLN A 45 -6.06 -4.19 -17.94
N GLN A 46 -5.97 -5.31 -18.65
CA GLN A 46 -4.72 -6.07 -18.70
C GLN A 46 -3.67 -5.30 -19.50
N PHE A 47 -2.40 -5.49 -19.15
CA PHE A 47 -1.28 -5.05 -19.95
C PHE A 47 -0.33 -6.21 -20.20
N ASP A 48 0.38 -6.13 -21.33
CA ASP A 48 1.44 -7.04 -21.74
C ASP A 48 2.63 -6.22 -22.25
N ASP A 49 3.80 -6.86 -22.36
CA ASP A 49 5.04 -6.29 -22.91
C ASP A 49 5.56 -5.00 -22.22
N ILE A 50 5.19 -4.77 -20.95
CA ILE A 50 5.74 -3.67 -20.14
C ILE A 50 6.73 -4.24 -19.13
N PRO A 51 8.06 -4.08 -19.34
CA PRO A 51 9.05 -4.64 -18.42
C PRO A 51 9.04 -3.90 -17.08
N LEU A 52 8.73 -4.63 -16.02
CA LEU A 52 8.73 -4.22 -14.63
C LEU A 52 9.74 -5.04 -13.84
N PHE A 53 10.23 -4.46 -12.74
CA PHE A 53 11.18 -5.11 -11.82
C PHE A 53 12.39 -5.70 -12.56
N ASN A 54 13.13 -4.85 -13.28
CA ASN A 54 14.28 -5.23 -14.11
C ASN A 54 13.94 -6.26 -15.21
N GLY A 55 12.74 -6.18 -15.77
CA GLY A 55 12.28 -7.05 -16.87
C GLY A 55 11.80 -8.43 -16.41
N LYS A 56 11.74 -8.69 -15.10
CA LYS A 56 11.27 -9.98 -14.56
C LYS A 56 9.77 -10.19 -14.78
N TYR A 57 8.99 -9.12 -14.78
CA TYR A 57 7.54 -9.18 -14.98
C TYR A 57 7.17 -8.30 -16.17
N THR A 58 6.37 -8.81 -17.10
CA THR A 58 6.05 -8.09 -18.35
C THR A 58 4.55 -7.91 -18.58
N SER A 59 3.71 -8.59 -17.81
CA SER A 59 2.27 -8.53 -17.91
C SER A 59 1.59 -8.43 -16.55
N GLY A 60 0.34 -8.00 -16.54
CA GLY A 60 -0.44 -7.81 -15.32
C GLY A 60 -1.69 -6.97 -15.54
N GLN A 61 -2.16 -6.33 -14.47
CA GLN A 61 -3.30 -5.42 -14.51
C GLN A 61 -2.83 -3.97 -14.37
N TYR A 62 -3.29 -3.10 -15.26
CA TYR A 62 -3.10 -1.67 -15.19
C TYR A 62 -4.39 -0.97 -14.77
N THR A 63 -4.27 -0.05 -13.81
CA THR A 63 -5.37 0.84 -13.43
C THR A 63 -4.93 2.29 -13.46
N HIS A 64 -5.81 3.15 -13.95
CA HIS A 64 -5.71 4.61 -13.80
C HIS A 64 -6.90 5.09 -12.99
N LYS A 65 -6.63 5.75 -11.86
CA LYS A 65 -7.65 6.32 -10.99
C LYS A 65 -7.39 7.80 -10.72
N ILE A 66 -8.44 8.53 -10.41
CA ILE A 66 -8.36 9.90 -9.90
C ILE A 66 -8.97 9.93 -8.50
N TYR A 67 -8.19 10.41 -7.54
CA TYR A 67 -8.64 10.70 -6.19
C TYR A 67 -9.06 12.17 -6.09
N HIS A 68 -10.34 12.40 -5.85
CA HIS A 68 -10.91 13.73 -5.62
C HIS A 68 -10.88 14.04 -4.12
N LEU A 69 -10.02 14.97 -3.70
CA LEU A 69 -9.72 15.26 -2.28
C LEU A 69 -10.44 16.50 -1.73
N GLU A 70 -11.38 17.06 -2.48
CA GLU A 70 -11.97 18.37 -2.19
C GLU A 70 -12.61 18.46 -0.80
N SER A 71 -13.30 17.45 -0.28
CA SER A 71 -13.83 17.47 1.09
C SER A 71 -12.83 17.12 2.17
N LYS A 72 -11.86 16.23 1.86
CA LYS A 72 -10.98 15.59 2.85
C LYS A 72 -9.80 16.46 3.28
N VAL A 73 -9.53 17.53 2.54
CA VAL A 73 -8.51 18.53 2.88
C VAL A 73 -9.10 19.53 3.90
N PRO A 74 -8.39 19.95 4.97
CA PRO A 74 -8.89 20.96 5.90
C PRO A 74 -9.23 22.29 5.19
N SER A 75 -10.30 22.99 5.63
CA SER A 75 -10.80 24.21 4.96
C SER A 75 -9.78 25.34 4.80
N ILE A 76 -8.84 25.46 5.74
CA ILE A 76 -7.74 26.45 5.66
C ILE A 76 -6.82 26.13 4.47
N VAL A 77 -6.58 24.85 4.20
CA VAL A 77 -5.76 24.39 3.08
C VAL A 77 -6.54 24.55 1.77
N LYS A 78 -7.85 24.28 1.74
CA LYS A 78 -8.69 24.54 0.54
C LYS A 78 -8.69 26.01 0.13
N ALA A 79 -8.70 26.94 1.09
CA ALA A 79 -8.78 28.38 0.82
C ALA A 79 -7.52 28.95 0.14
N ILE A 80 -6.37 28.28 0.28
CA ILE A 80 -5.09 28.69 -0.31
C ILE A 80 -4.73 27.91 -1.57
N LEU A 81 -5.47 26.82 -1.84
CA LEU A 81 -5.19 25.89 -2.92
C LEU A 81 -5.92 26.27 -4.22
N PRO A 82 -5.21 26.40 -5.36
CA PRO A 82 -5.85 26.74 -6.64
C PRO A 82 -6.82 25.66 -7.16
N LYS A 83 -7.78 26.06 -8.00
CA LYS A 83 -8.69 25.11 -8.67
C LYS A 83 -7.88 24.04 -9.44
N GLY A 84 -8.21 22.75 -9.26
CA GLY A 84 -7.49 21.62 -9.85
C GLY A 84 -6.36 21.03 -8.98
N SER A 85 -5.99 21.67 -7.88
CA SER A 85 -4.98 21.14 -6.94
C SER A 85 -5.43 19.94 -6.10
N MET A 86 -6.72 19.59 -6.16
CA MET A 86 -7.36 18.60 -5.29
C MET A 86 -7.63 17.26 -5.99
N ALA A 87 -7.04 17.03 -7.17
CA ALA A 87 -7.11 15.77 -7.90
C ALA A 87 -5.74 15.08 -7.96
N ILE A 88 -5.62 13.87 -7.43
CA ILE A 88 -4.41 13.05 -7.54
C ILE A 88 -4.65 11.92 -8.54
N HIS A 89 -3.80 11.82 -9.55
CA HIS A 89 -3.82 10.74 -10.53
C HIS A 89 -2.97 9.58 -10.01
N GLU A 90 -3.58 8.41 -9.91
CA GLU A 90 -2.92 7.13 -9.62
C GLU A 90 -2.80 6.30 -10.87
N HIS A 91 -1.57 5.97 -11.24
CA HIS A 91 -1.26 4.95 -12.24
C HIS A 91 -0.65 3.75 -11.53
N ALA A 92 -1.30 2.60 -11.58
CA ALA A 92 -0.83 1.38 -10.93
C ALA A 92 -0.68 0.23 -11.93
N TRP A 93 0.45 -0.46 -11.85
CA TRP A 93 0.78 -1.68 -12.59
C TRP A 93 0.95 -2.80 -11.57
N ASN A 94 -0.05 -3.68 -11.51
CA ASN A 94 -0.03 -4.87 -10.66
C ASN A 94 0.42 -6.07 -11.49
N ALA A 95 1.68 -6.45 -11.33
CA ALA A 95 2.31 -7.64 -11.91
C ALA A 95 2.72 -8.60 -10.78
N TYR A 96 1.73 -9.01 -9.98
CA TYR A 96 1.92 -9.76 -8.75
C TYR A 96 2.97 -10.90 -8.91
N PRO A 97 3.94 -11.02 -8.01
CA PRO A 97 4.07 -10.38 -6.69
C PRO A 97 4.68 -8.98 -6.70
N TYR A 98 4.91 -8.36 -7.85
CA TYR A 98 5.42 -6.99 -7.94
C TYR A 98 4.31 -6.00 -8.29
N CYS A 99 4.25 -4.88 -7.58
CA CYS A 99 3.36 -3.77 -7.90
C CYS A 99 4.15 -2.48 -8.00
N LYS A 100 3.81 -1.64 -8.96
CA LYS A 100 4.29 -0.26 -9.06
C LYS A 100 3.10 0.67 -9.12
N THR A 101 3.10 1.71 -8.30
CA THR A 101 2.11 2.78 -8.30
C THR A 101 2.81 4.12 -8.38
N GLU A 102 2.30 5.01 -9.23
CA GLU A 102 2.78 6.38 -9.39
C GLU A 102 1.61 7.34 -9.15
N LEU A 103 1.78 8.26 -8.20
CA LEU A 103 0.83 9.30 -7.86
C LEU A 103 1.37 10.65 -8.34
N THR A 104 0.54 11.37 -9.10
CA THR A 104 0.88 12.68 -9.68
C THR A 104 -0.26 13.67 -9.51
N ASN A 105 0.04 14.96 -9.64
CA ASN A 105 -0.95 16.03 -9.66
C ASN A 105 -0.69 16.91 -10.89
N PRO A 106 -1.10 16.45 -12.09
CA PRO A 106 -0.73 17.09 -13.35
C PRO A 106 -1.30 18.50 -13.51
N ASP A 107 -2.46 18.77 -12.92
CA ASP A 107 -3.18 20.03 -13.13
C ASP A 107 -2.58 21.22 -12.37
N TYR A 108 -1.89 20.97 -11.25
CA TYR A 108 -1.37 22.04 -10.40
C TYR A 108 0.12 21.91 -10.10
N MET A 109 0.54 20.87 -9.38
CA MET A 109 1.94 20.72 -8.95
C MET A 109 2.86 20.26 -10.09
N LYS A 110 2.32 19.62 -11.13
CA LYS A 110 3.07 19.12 -12.30
C LYS A 110 4.29 18.32 -11.83
N ASP A 111 5.48 18.65 -12.32
CA ASP A 111 6.74 17.97 -12.00
C ASP A 111 7.23 18.19 -10.56
N ASN A 112 6.60 19.10 -9.79
CA ASN A 112 6.99 19.37 -8.41
C ASN A 112 6.39 18.36 -7.42
N PHE A 113 5.48 17.48 -7.86
CA PHE A 113 4.88 16.44 -7.02
C PHE A 113 4.92 15.08 -7.70
N PHE A 114 5.54 14.13 -7.03
CA PHE A 114 5.61 12.75 -7.49
C PHE A 114 5.78 11.83 -6.29
N VAL A 115 4.93 10.79 -6.20
CA VAL A 115 5.11 9.69 -5.25
C VAL A 115 5.13 8.39 -6.04
N ARG A 116 6.19 7.60 -5.86
CA ARG A 116 6.28 6.26 -6.41
C ARG A 116 6.30 5.26 -5.26
N ILE A 117 5.44 4.26 -5.37
CA ILE A 117 5.36 3.13 -4.46
C ILE A 117 5.68 1.88 -5.29
N GLU A 118 6.74 1.19 -4.93
CA GLU A 118 7.11 -0.10 -5.51
C GLU A 118 7.02 -1.12 -4.39
N THR A 119 6.31 -2.23 -4.62
CA THR A 119 6.05 -3.27 -3.61
C THR A 119 6.40 -4.63 -4.18
N ILE A 120 7.07 -5.46 -3.40
CA ILE A 120 7.37 -6.86 -3.74
C ILE A 120 6.91 -7.76 -2.59
N HIS A 121 6.10 -8.76 -2.90
CA HIS A 121 5.55 -9.67 -1.90
C HIS A 121 6.48 -10.88 -1.78
N LEU A 122 7.18 -11.00 -0.66
CA LEU A 122 8.16 -12.06 -0.42
C LEU A 122 7.54 -13.18 0.41
N ASP A 123 7.46 -14.36 -0.21
CA ASP A 123 6.99 -15.57 0.47
C ASP A 123 8.01 -16.04 1.52
N ASN A 124 7.49 -16.45 2.68
CA ASN A 124 8.24 -16.93 3.83
C ASN A 124 9.35 -15.98 4.33
N ASP A 125 9.26 -14.68 4.05
CA ASP A 125 10.16 -13.65 4.59
C ASP A 125 9.53 -12.94 5.81
N ARG A 126 10.37 -12.59 6.79
CA ARG A 126 9.98 -11.87 8.01
C ARG A 126 10.51 -10.44 8.05
N GLY A 127 10.64 -9.80 6.89
CA GLY A 127 11.22 -8.47 6.72
C GLY A 127 12.74 -8.47 6.88
N HIS A 128 13.41 -9.56 6.49
CA HIS A 128 14.86 -9.74 6.68
C HIS A 128 15.65 -9.53 5.38
N THR A 129 15.02 -9.72 4.23
CA THR A 129 15.65 -9.49 2.93
C THR A 129 16.18 -8.04 2.81
N LYS A 130 17.48 -7.88 2.58
CA LYS A 130 18.15 -6.56 2.67
C LYS A 130 17.86 -5.62 1.49
N ASN A 131 17.81 -6.12 0.27
CA ASN A 131 17.62 -5.31 -0.94
C ASN A 131 16.62 -5.99 -1.88
N ALA A 132 15.38 -6.14 -1.42
CA ALA A 132 14.34 -6.87 -2.17
C ALA A 132 14.07 -6.24 -3.55
N HIS A 133 14.24 -4.92 -3.69
CA HIS A 133 14.03 -4.18 -4.93
C HIS A 133 15.24 -4.12 -5.87
N HIS A 134 16.37 -4.74 -5.49
CA HIS A 134 17.63 -4.66 -6.24
C HIS A 134 18.03 -3.21 -6.55
N LEU A 135 17.84 -2.32 -5.58
CA LEU A 135 18.17 -0.90 -5.71
C LEU A 135 19.68 -0.73 -5.93
N PRO A 136 20.09 0.23 -6.79
CA PRO A 136 21.48 0.63 -6.90
C PRO A 136 22.04 1.12 -5.56
N ASP A 137 23.33 0.89 -5.32
CA ASP A 137 23.99 1.16 -4.03
C ASP A 137 23.82 2.59 -3.50
N ASN A 138 23.81 3.59 -4.40
CA ASN A 138 23.63 5.00 -4.01
C ASN A 138 22.21 5.27 -3.49
N ILE A 139 21.19 4.61 -4.04
CA ILE A 139 19.80 4.70 -3.59
C ILE A 139 19.63 3.87 -2.32
N LEU A 140 20.18 2.65 -2.32
CA LEU A 140 20.11 1.69 -1.22
C LEU A 140 20.65 2.27 0.10
N ARG A 141 21.77 2.99 0.05
CA ARG A 141 22.38 3.61 1.24
C ARG A 141 21.57 4.76 1.83
N ASN A 142 20.77 5.45 1.00
CA ASN A 142 19.98 6.60 1.42
C ASN A 142 18.55 6.22 1.86
N ARG A 143 18.18 4.95 1.72
CA ARG A 143 16.88 4.42 2.11
C ARG A 143 16.79 4.23 3.62
N GLU A 144 15.71 4.73 4.20
CA GLU A 144 15.31 4.38 5.56
C GLU A 144 14.42 3.13 5.54
N VAL A 145 14.72 2.15 6.39
CA VAL A 145 13.88 0.94 6.54
C VAL A 145 13.04 1.08 7.80
N VAL A 146 11.72 0.88 7.66
CA VAL A 146 10.74 0.96 8.74
C VAL A 146 9.99 -0.36 8.84
N HIS A 147 9.98 -0.99 10.01
CA HIS A 147 9.24 -2.23 10.25
C HIS A 147 7.90 -1.93 10.92
N ILE A 148 6.79 -2.20 10.24
CA ILE A 148 5.44 -1.89 10.76
C ILE A 148 4.85 -3.11 11.48
N ASP A 149 4.67 -3.03 12.79
CA ASP A 149 3.99 -4.07 13.58
C ASP A 149 2.47 -3.85 13.61
N ILE A 150 1.75 -4.65 12.82
CA ILE A 150 0.29 -4.58 12.71
C ILE A 150 -0.43 -4.90 14.03
N ALA A 151 0.25 -5.49 15.02
CA ALA A 151 -0.32 -5.76 16.33
C ALA A 151 -0.03 -4.63 17.35
N ASN A 152 0.71 -3.59 16.94
CA ASN A 152 1.12 -2.48 17.80
C ASN A 152 0.35 -1.20 17.45
N ASP A 153 -0.85 -1.06 18.02
CA ASP A 153 -1.74 0.08 17.79
C ASP A 153 -1.18 1.42 18.32
N LYS A 154 -0.05 1.42 19.04
CA LYS A 154 0.53 2.62 19.67
C LYS A 154 1.65 3.26 18.87
N GLU A 155 2.10 2.64 17.78
CA GLU A 155 3.30 3.09 17.06
C GLU A 155 2.99 4.17 16.01
N PHE A 156 1.99 3.93 15.15
CA PHE A 156 1.71 4.77 13.99
C PHE A 156 0.24 5.23 13.88
N LEU A 157 -0.64 4.75 14.75
CA LEU A 157 -2.08 5.08 14.71
C LEU A 157 -2.42 6.21 15.69
N TYR A 158 -3.35 7.07 15.30
CA TYR A 158 -3.97 8.00 16.23
C TYR A 158 -5.03 7.28 17.07
N SER A 159 -5.34 7.79 18.27
CA SER A 159 -6.35 7.19 19.14
C SER A 159 -7.74 7.09 18.49
N SER A 160 -8.05 7.95 17.53
CA SER A 160 -9.29 7.91 16.74
C SER A 160 -9.37 6.73 15.77
N ASP A 161 -8.22 6.18 15.37
CA ASP A 161 -8.13 5.12 14.35
C ASP A 161 -8.16 3.72 14.98
N ILE A 162 -8.04 3.65 16.31
CA ILE A 162 -8.00 2.40 17.07
C ILE A 162 -9.42 1.99 17.42
N VAL A 163 -9.96 1.02 16.67
CA VAL A 163 -11.25 0.38 16.96
C VAL A 163 -11.07 -1.13 17.08
N ASP A 164 -11.92 -1.76 17.89
CA ASP A 164 -11.79 -3.19 18.22
C ASP A 164 -11.92 -4.06 16.97
N GLU A 165 -12.76 -3.66 16.02
CA GLU A 165 -13.05 -4.40 14.79
C GLU A 165 -11.85 -4.48 13.84
N THR A 166 -10.92 -3.53 13.88
CA THR A 166 -9.74 -3.48 13.02
C THR A 166 -8.43 -3.77 13.75
N SER A 167 -8.50 -4.09 15.05
CA SER A 167 -7.33 -4.37 15.90
C SER A 167 -6.88 -5.83 15.80
N PRO A 168 -5.74 -6.17 15.14
CA PRO A 168 -5.29 -7.56 15.00
C PRO A 168 -4.91 -8.21 16.34
N SER A 169 -4.63 -7.39 17.35
CA SER A 169 -4.40 -7.80 18.73
C SER A 169 -5.67 -8.28 19.45
N LYS A 170 -6.86 -8.04 18.90
CA LYS A 170 -8.14 -8.44 19.51
C LYS A 170 -8.93 -9.43 18.65
N PHE A 171 -8.55 -9.59 17.38
CA PHE A 171 -9.27 -10.40 16.42
C PHE A 171 -8.79 -11.85 16.37
N HIS A 172 -9.73 -12.82 16.36
CA HIS A 172 -9.47 -14.23 16.05
C HIS A 172 -10.31 -14.64 14.84
N SER A 173 -9.66 -15.24 13.83
CA SER A 173 -10.33 -15.83 12.68
C SER A 173 -10.73 -17.27 12.96
N SER A 174 -12.03 -17.54 13.10
CA SER A 174 -12.54 -18.90 13.31
C SER A 174 -12.33 -19.82 12.09
N LYS A 175 -12.27 -19.27 10.87
CA LYS A 175 -12.09 -20.06 9.64
C LYS A 175 -10.64 -20.48 9.41
N ALA A 176 -9.70 -19.64 9.81
CA ALA A 176 -8.28 -19.86 9.57
C ALA A 176 -7.49 -20.24 10.83
N ASP A 177 -8.14 -20.17 12.00
CA ASP A 177 -7.55 -20.32 13.33
C ASP A 177 -6.29 -19.45 13.52
N ARG A 178 -6.43 -18.14 13.29
CA ARG A 178 -5.34 -17.17 13.38
C ARG A 178 -5.68 -16.01 14.30
N GLY A 179 -4.65 -15.49 14.95
CA GLY A 179 -4.78 -14.44 15.95
C GLY A 179 -5.32 -14.98 17.28
N PRO A 180 -5.60 -14.10 18.25
CA PRO A 180 -5.17 -12.70 18.27
C PRO A 180 -3.64 -12.55 18.30
N LEU A 181 -3.13 -11.48 17.68
CA LEU A 181 -1.69 -11.26 17.54
C LEU A 181 -1.14 -10.54 18.77
N HIS A 182 -0.24 -11.21 19.50
CA HIS A 182 0.35 -10.66 20.72
C HIS A 182 1.85 -10.90 20.83
N GLY A 183 2.55 -9.96 21.47
CA GLY A 183 3.96 -10.09 21.84
C GLY A 183 4.83 -10.50 20.65
N SER A 184 5.57 -11.60 20.77
CA SER A 184 6.46 -12.10 19.71
C SER A 184 5.73 -12.91 18.61
N TRP A 185 4.52 -12.52 18.21
CA TRP A 185 3.70 -13.25 17.22
C TRP A 185 4.47 -13.52 15.92
N ARG A 186 5.28 -12.55 15.46
CA ARG A 186 6.16 -12.65 14.28
C ARG A 186 7.15 -13.81 14.32
N LYS A 187 7.52 -14.28 15.52
CA LYS A 187 8.46 -15.40 15.72
C LYS A 187 7.75 -16.73 15.95
N LYS A 188 6.51 -16.71 16.44
CA LYS A 188 5.82 -17.88 17.00
C LYS A 188 4.89 -18.61 16.02
N HIS A 189 4.39 -17.95 14.97
CA HIS A 189 3.57 -18.65 13.97
C HIS A 189 4.43 -19.60 13.13
N SER A 190 3.95 -20.83 12.92
CA SER A 190 4.69 -21.90 12.27
C SER A 190 4.45 -22.03 10.76
N THR A 191 3.43 -21.34 10.21
CA THR A 191 2.98 -21.60 8.82
C THR A 191 2.52 -20.32 8.11
N GLY A 192 3.08 -20.07 6.93
CA GLY A 192 2.66 -19.03 5.97
C GLY A 192 2.94 -17.59 6.43
N TYR A 193 3.98 -16.98 5.87
CA TYR A 193 4.24 -15.56 6.06
C TYR A 193 4.50 -14.88 4.72
N VAL A 194 4.01 -13.66 4.61
CA VAL A 194 4.43 -12.73 3.58
C VAL A 194 5.03 -11.52 4.27
N CYS A 195 6.15 -11.05 3.75
CA CYS A 195 6.56 -9.67 3.95
C CYS A 195 6.24 -8.89 2.68
N ILE A 196 5.51 -7.80 2.84
CA ILE A 196 5.32 -6.78 1.80
C ILE A 196 6.23 -5.59 2.05
#